data_AF-A0A2J6IFL8-F1
#
_entry.id   AF-A0A2J6IFL8-F1
#
_cell.length_a   1.000
_cell.length_b   1.000
_cell.length_c   1.000
_cell.angle_alpha   90.00
_cell.angle_beta   90.00
_cell.angle_gamma   90.00
#
_symmetry.space_group_name_H-M   'P 1'
#
loop_
_entity.id
_entity.type
_entity.pdbx_description
1 polymer ?
#
loop_
_entity_poly.entity_id
_entity_poly.type
_entity_poly.pdbx_seq_one_letter_code
_entity_poly.pdbx_strand_id
1 'polypeptide(L)'
;MGIQFITIIRIKQCRMSGPITIDNINTIMDGGMANTIPGGKYVQTTVNTITTHFSTPQASIGTPPYNPFIFVSQDRSYEIHLKDQPPTEFVDPDYFGTFADISVPEEGEYYRSNSGLPWAIETAINFDYPIEEVDILSAHLKFAAWAQSSGQDFPDWYMDNSGYRNNANIYVVPQ
;
A
#
# COMPACT_ATOMS: atom_id res chain seq x y z
N MET A 1 -1.01 10.50 19.86
CA MET A 1 -1.37 9.15 19.38
C MET A 1 -1.89 9.37 17.96
N GLY A 2 -0.98 9.33 16.98
CA GLY A 2 -1.30 9.65 15.59
C GLY A 2 -1.72 8.36 14.88
N ILE A 3 -2.90 8.38 14.27
CA ILE A 3 -3.38 7.28 13.42
C ILE A 3 -2.40 7.20 12.24
N GLN A 4 -1.70 6.07 12.09
CA GLN A 4 -0.85 5.81 10.94
C GLN A 4 -1.70 5.14 9.86
N PHE A 5 -2.00 5.87 8.80
CA PHE A 5 -2.66 5.31 7.63
C PHE A 5 -1.65 4.51 6.81
N ILE A 6 -1.86 3.21 6.69
CA ILE A 6 -1.08 2.35 5.80
C ILE A 6 -1.96 1.98 4.61
N THR A 7 -1.48 2.30 3.41
CA THR A 7 -2.19 1.96 2.18
C THR A 7 -1.76 0.59 1.70
N ILE A 8 -2.72 -0.30 1.41
CA ILE A 8 -2.44 -1.60 0.81
C ILE A 8 -2.49 -1.45 -0.71
N ILE A 9 -1.37 -1.73 -1.39
CA ILE A 9 -1.29 -1.62 -2.84
C ILE A 9 -1.01 -3.01 -3.41
N ARG A 10 -1.93 -3.51 -4.25
CA ARG A 10 -1.79 -4.82 -4.89
C ARG A 10 -1.74 -4.64 -6.40
N ILE A 11 -0.57 -4.79 -7.02
CA ILE A 11 -0.44 -4.69 -8.47
C ILE A 11 0.55 -5.75 -8.98
N LYS A 12 0.14 -6.51 -10.01
CA LYS A 12 1.10 -7.21 -10.89
C LYS A 12 1.45 -6.25 -12.02
N GLN A 13 2.56 -5.55 -11.92
CA GLN A 13 2.94 -4.51 -12.89
C GLN A 13 3.84 -5.08 -14.00
N CYS A 14 3.70 -4.54 -15.21
CA CYS A 14 4.58 -4.78 -16.35
C CYS A 14 5.41 -3.50 -16.55
N ARG A 15 6.72 -3.61 -16.73
CA ARG A 15 7.57 -2.43 -16.95
C ARG A 15 7.38 -1.91 -18.38
N MET A 16 6.53 -0.89 -18.54
CA MET A 16 6.44 -0.06 -19.74
C MET A 16 7.21 1.25 -19.52
N SER A 17 7.41 2.04 -20.58
CA SER A 17 8.14 3.33 -20.58
C SER A 17 7.53 4.42 -19.69
N GLY A 18 6.49 4.11 -18.93
CA GLY A 18 5.79 4.99 -17.98
C GLY A 18 4.89 4.17 -17.04
N PRO A 19 4.39 4.77 -15.94
CA PRO A 19 3.54 4.08 -14.99
C PRO A 19 2.18 3.71 -15.59
N ILE A 20 1.62 2.59 -15.15
CA ILE A 20 0.22 2.23 -15.43
C ILE A 20 -0.63 2.74 -14.27
N THR A 21 -1.51 3.70 -14.55
CA THR A 21 -2.39 4.29 -13.54
C THR A 21 -3.83 3.85 -13.75
N ILE A 22 -4.50 3.48 -12.66
CA ILE A 22 -5.96 3.32 -12.59
C ILE A 22 -6.45 4.48 -11.73
N ASP A 23 -7.39 5.27 -12.23
CA ASP A 23 -7.89 6.48 -11.58
C ASP A 23 -9.41 6.38 -11.33
N ASN A 24 -9.96 7.42 -10.70
CA ASN A 24 -11.38 7.59 -10.41
C ASN A 24 -11.93 6.69 -9.29
N ILE A 25 -11.04 6.23 -8.39
CA ILE A 25 -11.45 5.44 -7.22
C ILE A 25 -12.42 6.20 -6.30
N ASN A 26 -12.29 7.54 -6.24
CA ASN A 26 -13.20 8.39 -5.47
C ASN A 26 -14.65 8.33 -5.96
N THR A 27 -14.88 8.12 -7.26
CA THR A 27 -16.24 7.95 -7.82
C THR A 27 -16.82 6.60 -7.40
N ILE A 28 -16.01 5.55 -7.36
CA ILE A 28 -16.43 4.22 -6.90
C ILE A 28 -16.80 4.27 -5.41
N MET A 29 -16.00 4.99 -4.61
CA MET A 29 -16.24 5.18 -3.18
C MET A 29 -17.32 6.21 -2.87
N ASP A 30 -17.80 6.99 -3.86
CA ASP A 30 -18.80 8.06 -3.71
C ASP A 30 -18.37 9.14 -2.70
N GLY A 31 -17.10 9.54 -2.79
CA GLY A 31 -16.52 10.58 -1.93
C GLY A 31 -16.30 10.19 -0.46
N GLY A 32 -16.62 8.96 -0.07
CA GLY A 32 -16.40 8.43 1.28
C GLY A 32 -15.41 7.26 1.32
N MET A 33 -15.43 6.51 2.42
CA MET A 33 -14.72 5.23 2.54
C MET A 33 -15.64 4.07 2.10
N ALA A 34 -15.04 3.04 1.53
CA ALA A 34 -15.75 1.81 1.18
C ALA A 34 -14.96 0.61 1.68
N ASN A 35 -15.68 -0.44 2.08
CA ASN A 35 -15.12 -1.72 2.50
C ASN A 35 -14.22 -1.67 3.76
N THR A 36 -14.18 -0.60 4.55
CA THR A 36 -13.37 -0.56 5.78
C THR A 36 -14.18 -0.30 7.05
N ILE A 37 -15.42 0.20 6.92
CA ILE A 37 -16.30 0.56 8.03
C ILE A 37 -17.35 -0.56 8.22
N PRO A 38 -17.41 -1.26 9.37
CA PRO A 38 -18.46 -2.23 9.67
C PRO A 38 -19.86 -1.63 9.54
N GLY A 39 -20.72 -2.25 8.73
CA GLY A 39 -22.06 -1.73 8.41
C GLY A 39 -22.07 -0.50 7.50
N GLY A 40 -20.90 -0.03 7.05
CA GLY A 40 -20.75 1.04 6.08
C GLY A 40 -20.98 0.59 4.64
N LYS A 41 -20.59 1.46 3.69
CA LYS A 41 -20.72 1.18 2.27
C LYS A 41 -19.85 -0.01 1.87
N TYR A 42 -20.47 -1.00 1.27
CA TYR A 42 -19.79 -2.11 0.62
C TYR A 42 -19.77 -1.92 -0.90
N VAL A 43 -18.61 -2.12 -1.51
CA VAL A 43 -18.41 -2.13 -2.96
C VAL A 43 -17.77 -3.45 -3.34
N GLN A 44 -18.44 -4.22 -4.19
CA GLN A 44 -17.91 -5.47 -4.70
C GLN A 44 -16.61 -5.21 -5.49
N THR A 45 -15.51 -5.83 -5.07
CA THR A 45 -14.23 -5.71 -5.76
C THR A 45 -14.27 -6.40 -7.12
N THR A 46 -13.74 -5.74 -8.14
CA THR A 46 -13.57 -6.29 -9.49
C THR A 46 -12.08 -6.44 -9.81
N VAL A 47 -11.76 -7.41 -10.65
CA VAL A 47 -10.39 -7.58 -11.17
C VAL A 47 -10.24 -6.71 -12.41
N ASN A 48 -9.29 -5.79 -12.37
CA ASN A 48 -8.88 -5.03 -13.55
C ASN A 48 -7.80 -5.80 -14.30
N THR A 49 -8.05 -6.11 -15.57
CA THR A 49 -7.09 -6.76 -16.46
C THR A 49 -6.50 -5.73 -17.40
N ILE A 50 -5.18 -5.56 -17.35
CA ILE A 50 -4.45 -4.70 -18.29
C ILE A 50 -3.78 -5.59 -19.32
N THR A 51 -4.13 -5.40 -20.59
CA THR A 51 -3.49 -6.09 -21.72
C THR A 51 -2.55 -5.13 -22.42
N THR A 52 -1.25 -5.47 -22.42
CA THR A 52 -0.22 -4.70 -23.14
C THR A 52 0.12 -5.41 -24.45
N HIS A 53 0.09 -4.66 -25.56
CA HIS A 53 0.51 -5.15 -26.87
C HIS A 53 1.86 -4.53 -27.24
N PHE A 54 2.87 -5.37 -27.47
CA PHE A 54 4.17 -4.92 -27.92
C PHE A 54 4.26 -5.04 -29.45
N SER A 55 4.76 -3.99 -30.11
CA SER A 55 5.07 -4.01 -31.54
C SER A 55 6.25 -4.94 -31.87
N THR A 56 7.07 -5.26 -30.87
CA THR A 56 8.21 -6.17 -30.97
C THR A 56 8.18 -7.12 -29.77
N PRO A 57 8.31 -8.45 -29.97
CA PRO A 57 8.32 -9.42 -28.88
C PRO A 57 9.36 -9.05 -27.82
N GLN A 58 8.92 -8.99 -26.56
CA GLN A 58 9.80 -8.74 -25.42
C GLN A 58 10.17 -10.07 -24.78
N ALA A 59 11.47 -10.30 -24.54
CA ALA A 59 11.95 -11.52 -23.88
C ALA A 59 11.65 -11.56 -22.38
N SER A 60 11.44 -10.39 -21.76
CA SER A 60 11.05 -10.22 -20.37
C SER A 60 10.23 -8.94 -20.23
N ILE A 61 9.27 -8.95 -19.31
CA ILE A 61 8.42 -7.79 -18.98
C ILE A 61 8.75 -7.19 -17.61
N GLY A 62 9.91 -7.58 -17.05
CA GLY A 62 10.31 -7.33 -15.67
C GLY A 62 10.05 -8.56 -14.79
N THR A 63 10.81 -8.64 -13.69
CA THR A 63 10.62 -9.64 -12.63
C THR A 63 10.31 -8.92 -11.33
N PRO A 64 9.38 -9.42 -10.50
CA PRO A 64 9.16 -8.89 -9.15
C PRO A 64 10.45 -8.79 -8.33
N PRO A 65 10.50 -7.90 -7.33
CA PRO A 65 9.40 -7.05 -6.83
C PRO A 65 9.11 -5.85 -7.75
N TYR A 66 7.84 -5.46 -7.81
CA TYR A 66 7.40 -4.26 -8.53
C TYR A 66 7.41 -3.05 -7.59
N ASN A 67 7.28 -1.83 -8.13
CA ASN A 67 7.14 -0.60 -7.35
C ASN A 67 5.72 -0.02 -7.51
N PRO A 68 4.69 -0.68 -6.93
CA PRO A 68 3.34 -0.17 -6.99
C PRO A 68 3.19 1.09 -6.12
N PHE A 69 2.31 1.99 -6.54
CA PHE A 69 2.07 3.24 -5.85
C PHE A 69 0.62 3.70 -6.00
N ILE A 70 0.21 4.61 -5.13
CA ILE A 70 -1.00 5.41 -5.27
C ILE A 70 -0.61 6.88 -5.37
N PHE A 71 -1.53 7.71 -5.86
CA PHE A 71 -1.39 9.16 -5.79
C PHE A 71 -2.63 9.76 -5.14
N VAL A 72 -2.43 10.80 -4.34
CA VAL A 72 -3.44 11.33 -3.43
C VAL A 72 -4.29 12.38 -4.14
N SER A 73 -5.61 12.33 -3.96
CA SER A 73 -6.53 13.37 -4.44
C SER A 73 -6.43 13.69 -5.95
N GLN A 74 -6.06 12.71 -6.77
CA GLN A 74 -5.81 12.88 -8.21
C GLN A 74 -4.61 13.80 -8.54
N ASP A 75 -3.78 14.12 -7.56
CA ASP A 75 -2.55 14.89 -7.74
C ASP A 75 -1.37 13.94 -8.00
N ARG A 76 -0.90 13.90 -9.25
CA ARG A 76 0.25 13.09 -9.66
C ARG A 76 1.57 13.52 -9.03
N SER A 77 1.62 14.70 -8.44
CA SER A 77 2.79 15.15 -7.68
C SER A 77 2.85 14.60 -6.26
N TYR A 78 1.74 14.04 -5.75
CA TYR A 78 1.70 13.47 -4.42
C TYR A 78 1.51 11.94 -4.48
N GLU A 79 2.63 11.21 -4.53
CA GLU A 79 2.66 9.75 -4.65
C GLU A 79 3.04 9.08 -3.32
N ILE A 80 2.55 7.86 -3.09
CA ILE A 80 2.94 7.00 -1.97
C ILE A 80 3.33 5.62 -2.52
N HIS A 81 4.57 5.21 -2.26
CA HIS A 81 5.12 3.93 -2.71
C HIS A 81 5.43 3.00 -1.53
N LEU A 82 5.88 1.78 -1.84
CA LEU A 82 6.48 0.88 -0.86
C LEU A 82 7.73 1.52 -0.22
N LYS A 83 8.03 1.13 1.03
CA LYS A 83 9.19 1.60 1.78
C LYS A 83 10.49 1.45 0.98
N ASP A 84 11.29 2.52 0.99
CA ASP A 84 12.58 2.64 0.32
C ASP A 84 12.52 2.39 -1.21
N GLN A 85 11.33 2.46 -1.82
CA GLN A 85 11.19 2.52 -3.27
C GLN A 85 11.15 3.97 -3.75
N PRO A 86 11.82 4.30 -4.87
CA PRO A 86 11.82 5.66 -5.39
C PRO A 86 10.45 6.06 -5.97
N PRO A 87 10.12 7.37 -5.95
CA PRO A 87 8.97 7.93 -6.66
C PRO A 87 9.03 7.75 -8.18
N THR A 88 7.96 8.12 -8.88
CA THR A 88 8.07 8.42 -10.33
C THR A 88 8.67 9.81 -10.57
N GLU A 89 8.93 10.14 -11.84
CA GLU A 89 9.42 11.48 -12.23
C GLU A 89 8.40 12.60 -12.02
N PHE A 90 7.15 12.27 -11.67
CA PHE A 90 6.06 13.24 -11.51
C PHE A 90 5.90 13.78 -10.09
N VAL A 91 6.56 13.17 -9.10
CA VAL A 91 6.44 13.59 -7.69
C VAL A 91 6.99 15.00 -7.50
N ASP A 92 6.35 15.78 -6.63
CA ASP A 92 6.95 16.99 -6.07
C ASP A 92 7.79 16.61 -4.84
N PRO A 93 9.12 16.81 -4.86
CA PRO A 93 9.98 16.49 -3.73
C PRO A 93 9.62 17.22 -2.43
N ASP A 94 8.89 18.34 -2.50
CA ASP A 94 8.48 19.11 -1.33
C ASP A 94 7.52 18.33 -0.40
N TYR A 95 6.92 17.23 -0.87
CA TYR A 95 6.13 16.33 -0.02
C TYR A 95 6.98 15.42 0.88
N PHE A 96 8.26 15.20 0.56
CA PHE A 96 9.15 14.36 1.38
C PHE A 96 9.51 15.05 2.69
N GLY A 97 9.59 14.28 3.78
CA GLY A 97 9.92 14.82 5.09
C GLY A 97 8.78 15.63 5.74
N THR A 98 7.57 15.59 5.16
CA THR A 98 6.39 16.26 5.72
C THR A 98 5.65 15.38 6.73
N PHE A 99 4.99 16.00 7.71
CA PHE A 99 4.24 15.31 8.76
C PHE A 99 5.07 14.26 9.53
N ALA A 100 4.75 12.97 9.36
CA ALA A 100 5.45 11.86 9.99
C ALA A 100 6.42 11.16 9.02
N ASP A 101 6.43 11.56 7.75
CA ASP A 101 7.36 11.05 6.75
C ASP A 101 8.76 11.59 7.05
N ILE A 102 9.75 10.71 6.96
CA ILE A 102 11.16 11.06 7.12
C ILE A 102 11.98 10.64 5.90
N SER A 103 11.38 10.69 4.71
CA SER A 103 12.10 10.34 3.48
C SER A 103 13.34 11.23 3.32
N VAL A 104 14.48 10.59 3.03
CA VAL A 104 15.75 11.22 2.71
C VAL A 104 16.18 10.68 1.34
N PRO A 105 15.74 11.31 0.24
CA PRO A 105 15.98 10.82 -1.12
C PRO A 105 17.46 10.55 -1.44
N GLU A 106 18.36 11.38 -0.91
CA GLU A 106 19.81 11.27 -1.09
C GLU A 106 20.40 10.00 -0.47
N GLU A 107 19.74 9.43 0.54
CA GLU A 107 20.13 8.19 1.23
C GLU A 107 19.34 6.96 0.71
N GLY A 108 18.45 7.16 -0.26
CA GLY A 108 17.58 6.10 -0.78
C GLY A 108 16.44 5.72 0.19
N GLU A 109 16.17 6.58 1.16
CA GLU A 109 15.15 6.34 2.20
C GLU A 109 13.85 7.04 1.79
N TYR A 110 12.78 6.26 1.63
CA TYR A 110 11.51 6.78 1.15
C TYR A 110 10.31 6.16 1.88
N TYR A 111 9.25 6.94 2.03
CA TYR A 111 7.90 6.52 2.43
C TYR A 111 7.84 5.74 3.75
N ARG A 112 8.47 6.30 4.78
CA ARG A 112 8.57 5.67 6.10
C ARG A 112 8.55 6.68 7.23
N SER A 113 8.09 6.23 8.39
CA SER A 113 8.14 7.00 9.62
C SER A 113 9.48 6.91 10.34
N ASN A 114 9.70 7.80 11.31
CA ASN A 114 10.89 7.77 12.17
C ASN A 114 11.06 6.46 12.96
N SER A 115 9.97 5.71 13.15
CA SER A 115 10.02 4.39 13.79
C SER A 115 10.13 3.24 12.77
N GLY A 116 10.48 3.52 11.51
CA GLY A 116 10.69 2.53 10.46
C GLY A 116 9.41 1.89 9.90
N LEU A 117 8.22 2.44 10.22
CA LEU A 117 6.96 1.91 9.71
C LEU A 117 6.72 2.41 8.28
N PRO A 118 6.29 1.55 7.34
CA PRO A 118 6.08 1.91 5.94
C PRO A 118 4.72 2.58 5.70
N TRP A 119 4.62 3.44 4.68
CA TRP A 119 3.32 3.98 4.23
C TRP A 119 2.52 3.05 3.32
N ALA A 120 3.19 2.11 2.66
CA ALA A 120 2.54 1.09 1.85
C ALA A 120 3.11 -0.31 2.10
N ILE A 121 2.24 -1.31 1.98
CA ILE A 121 2.58 -2.72 2.14
C ILE A 121 2.14 -3.54 0.94
N GLU A 122 2.90 -4.60 0.66
CA GLU A 122 2.55 -5.65 -0.30
C GLU A 122 2.60 -6.99 0.43
N THR A 123 1.57 -7.82 0.24
CA THR A 123 1.47 -9.15 0.85
C THR A 123 1.29 -10.24 -0.21
N ALA A 124 1.81 -11.43 0.06
CA ALA A 124 1.67 -12.59 -0.82
C ALA A 124 0.24 -13.16 -0.88
N ILE A 125 -0.61 -12.79 0.08
CA ILE A 125 -2.01 -13.27 0.20
C ILE A 125 -3.00 -12.12 0.04
N ASN A 126 -4.30 -12.46 0.03
CA ASN A 126 -5.34 -11.47 0.27
C ASN A 126 -5.20 -11.01 1.72
N PHE A 127 -4.93 -9.72 1.92
CA PHE A 127 -4.69 -9.17 3.24
C PHE A 127 -6.00 -8.85 3.95
N ASP A 128 -6.15 -9.35 5.17
CA ASP A 128 -7.24 -8.98 6.06
C ASP A 128 -6.89 -7.66 6.74
N TYR A 129 -7.45 -6.57 6.22
CA TYR A 129 -7.12 -5.23 6.68
C TYR A 129 -7.91 -4.82 7.94
N PRO A 130 -7.38 -3.88 8.73
CA PRO A 130 -8.08 -3.37 9.90
C PRO A 130 -9.39 -2.68 9.55
N ILE A 131 -10.28 -2.59 10.53
CA ILE A 131 -11.41 -1.66 10.51
C ILE A 131 -10.88 -0.23 10.34
N GLU A 132 -11.63 0.62 9.65
CA GLU A 132 -11.31 2.04 9.47
C GLU A 132 -10.95 2.71 10.81
N GLU A 133 -9.93 3.58 10.79
CA GLU A 133 -9.33 4.25 11.97
C GLU A 133 -8.66 3.33 13.01
N VAL A 134 -8.75 2.00 12.88
CA VAL A 134 -8.03 1.08 13.77
C VAL A 134 -6.59 0.91 13.31
N ASP A 135 -5.65 1.24 14.19
CA ASP A 135 -4.23 1.12 13.94
C ASP A 135 -3.85 -0.33 13.61
N ILE A 136 -3.16 -0.53 12.49
CA ILE A 136 -2.64 -1.83 12.06
C ILE A 136 -1.78 -2.51 13.13
N LEU A 137 -1.09 -1.74 13.98
CA LEU A 137 -0.30 -2.26 15.09
C LEU A 137 -1.15 -2.97 16.15
N SER A 138 -2.41 -2.59 16.26
CA SER A 138 -3.38 -3.22 17.16
C SER A 138 -4.14 -4.37 16.50
N ALA A 139 -4.18 -4.44 15.16
CA ALA A 139 -4.84 -5.49 14.40
C ALA A 139 -3.88 -6.65 14.08
N HIS A 140 -2.67 -6.34 13.61
CA HIS A 140 -1.59 -7.27 13.28
C HIS A 140 -0.40 -7.03 14.22
N LEU A 141 -0.37 -7.80 15.31
CA LEU A 141 0.48 -7.61 16.49
C LEU A 141 1.98 -7.83 16.22
N LYS A 142 2.34 -8.39 15.07
CA LYS A 142 3.74 -8.60 14.65
C LYS A 142 4.22 -7.57 13.63
N PHE A 143 3.33 -6.69 13.15
CA PHE A 143 3.64 -5.73 12.09
C PHE A 143 4.80 -4.79 12.42
N ALA A 144 4.82 -4.19 13.62
CA ALA A 144 5.90 -3.27 14.00
C ALA A 144 7.27 -3.95 13.99
N ALA A 145 7.37 -5.15 14.61
CA ALA A 145 8.62 -5.89 14.66
C ALA A 145 9.11 -6.28 13.26
N TRP A 146 8.18 -6.69 12.38
CA TRP A 146 8.49 -6.94 10.97
C TRP A 146 9.01 -5.69 10.25
N ALA A 147 8.29 -4.56 10.35
CA ALA A 147 8.67 -3.34 9.67
C ALA A 147 10.01 -2.78 10.15
N GLN A 148 10.22 -2.74 11.47
CA GLN A 148 11.42 -2.19 12.12
C GLN A 148 12.67 -3.04 11.90
N SER A 149 12.50 -4.36 11.76
CA SER A 149 13.59 -5.27 11.41
C SER A 149 13.88 -5.32 9.90
N SER A 150 13.22 -4.49 9.09
CA SER A 150 13.28 -4.56 7.62
C SER A 150 12.96 -5.95 7.08
N GLY A 151 11.93 -6.58 7.67
CA GLY A 151 11.38 -7.85 7.24
C GLY A 151 12.11 -9.11 7.73
N GLN A 152 13.13 -8.97 8.59
CA GLN A 152 13.85 -10.11 9.14
C GLN A 152 13.04 -10.86 10.21
N ASP A 153 12.38 -10.11 11.10
CA ASP A 153 11.54 -10.67 12.15
C ASP A 153 10.10 -10.81 11.65
N PHE A 154 9.44 -11.91 12.02
CA PHE A 154 8.05 -12.20 11.66
C PHE A 154 7.75 -11.95 10.16
N PRO A 155 8.48 -12.56 9.20
CA PRO A 155 8.23 -12.38 7.77
C PRO A 155 6.81 -12.82 7.35
N ASP A 156 6.14 -13.58 8.21
CA ASP A 156 4.77 -14.07 8.10
C ASP A 156 3.77 -13.27 8.94
N TRP A 157 4.10 -12.04 9.37
CA TRP A 157 3.28 -11.21 10.27
C TRP A 157 1.81 -11.07 9.86
N TYR A 158 1.52 -11.14 8.56
CA TYR A 158 0.20 -10.98 7.96
C TYR A 158 -0.66 -12.25 8.02
N MET A 159 -0.10 -13.40 8.42
CA MET A 159 -0.82 -14.68 8.53
C MET A 159 -1.70 -14.73 9.79
N ASP A 160 -2.75 -15.57 9.75
CA ASP A 160 -3.62 -15.84 10.92
C ASP A 160 -3.01 -16.88 11.86
N ASN A 161 -1.78 -16.62 12.30
CA ASN A 161 -1.10 -17.45 13.29
C ASN A 161 -1.54 -17.06 14.70
N SER A 162 -1.52 -18.02 15.63
CA SER A 162 -1.86 -17.76 17.03
C SER A 162 -0.99 -16.63 17.61
N GLY A 163 -1.64 -15.57 18.13
CA GLY A 163 -0.98 -14.40 18.71
C GLY A 163 -0.44 -13.37 17.71
N TYR A 164 -0.73 -13.51 16.41
CA TYR A 164 -0.34 -12.54 15.38
C TYR A 164 -1.40 -11.48 15.14
N ARG A 165 -2.66 -11.78 15.44
CA ARG A 165 -3.80 -10.96 15.03
C ARG A 165 -4.82 -10.79 16.14
N ASN A 166 -5.42 -9.61 16.22
CA ASN A 166 -6.62 -9.35 16.98
C ASN A 166 -7.83 -9.29 16.03
N ASN A 167 -8.58 -10.40 15.93
CA ASN A 167 -9.70 -10.50 15.00
C ASN A 167 -10.85 -9.52 15.26
N ALA A 168 -10.95 -8.94 16.47
CA ALA A 168 -11.94 -7.89 16.76
C ALA A 168 -11.64 -6.57 16.02
N ASN A 169 -10.40 -6.39 15.56
CA ASN A 169 -9.93 -5.19 14.87
C ASN A 169 -9.90 -5.34 13.34
N ILE A 170 -10.29 -6.51 12.81
CA ILE A 170 -10.24 -6.83 11.39
C ILE A 170 -11.60 -6.56 10.76
N TYR A 171 -11.59 -5.92 9.59
CA TYR A 171 -12.81 -5.71 8.84
C TYR A 171 -13.36 -7.04 8.31
N VAL A 172 -14.66 -7.28 8.55
CA VAL A 172 -15.36 -8.46 8.05
C VAL A 172 -16.23 -8.04 6.87
N VAL A 173 -15.99 -8.67 5.72
CA VAL A 173 -16.80 -8.47 4.51
C VAL A 173 -18.26 -8.86 4.80
N PRO A 174 -19.25 -7.98 4.56
CA PRO A 174 -20.66 -8.31 4.68
C PRO A 174 -21.04 -9.51 3.80
N GLN A 175 -21.88 -10.39 4.32
CA GLN A 175 -22.45 -11.52 3.56
C GLN A 175 -23.60 -11.08 2.66
#